data_AF-A0A3N0EAI1-F1
#
_entry.id   AF-A0A3N0EAI1-F1
#
_cell.length_a   1.000
_cell.length_b   1.000
_cell.length_c   1.000
_cell.angle_alpha   90.00
_cell.angle_beta   90.00
_cell.angle_gamma   90.00
#
_symmetry.space_group_name_H-M   'P 1'
#
loop_
_entity.id
_entity.type
_entity.pdbx_description
1 polymer ?
#
loop_
_entity_poly.entity_id
_entity_poly.type
_entity_poly.pdbx_seq_one_letter_code
_entity_poly.pdbx_strand_id
1 'polypeptide(L)'
;MWVLRAARVLRARWVLARTDMRRIDGMSGVEFERLVADLMRDSGYRRVTLVGRAGDGGVDIRAETPDGRPCAVQCKRLSRAVQPNDVRAFLGVLSTSHHGYLGVFVAANGFTERAAREAADGMTLVDRTALALWLTRRQPPQLPAGDRADARPWLSRWWRAHRG
;
A
#
# COMPACT_ATOMS: atom_id res chain seq x y z
N MET A 1 -11.97 16.57 -24.82
CA MET A 1 -11.50 16.38 -23.42
C MET A 1 -12.59 15.72 -22.54
N TRP A 2 -13.11 14.55 -22.96
CA TRP A 2 -14.11 13.73 -22.23
C TRP A 2 -13.77 12.22 -22.30
N VAL A 3 -13.03 11.81 -23.33
CA VAL A 3 -12.70 10.41 -23.66
C VAL A 3 -11.74 9.75 -22.66
N LEU A 4 -10.83 10.51 -22.04
CA LEU A 4 -9.84 9.94 -21.09
C LEU A 4 -10.42 9.56 -19.72
N ARG A 5 -11.51 10.21 -19.28
CA ARG A 5 -12.23 9.80 -18.05
C ARG A 5 -13.07 8.53 -18.28
N ALA A 6 -13.76 8.44 -19.41
CA ALA A 6 -14.59 7.28 -19.76
C ALA A 6 -13.77 6.00 -19.99
N ALA A 7 -12.61 6.10 -20.64
CA ALA A 7 -11.69 4.97 -20.84
C ALA A 7 -11.18 4.38 -19.53
N ARG A 8 -10.93 5.22 -18.51
CA ARG A 8 -10.48 4.79 -17.18
C ARG A 8 -11.59 4.03 -16.43
N VAL A 9 -12.84 4.47 -16.56
CA VAL A 9 -14.03 3.82 -15.96
C VAL A 9 -14.37 2.49 -16.65
N LEU A 10 -14.34 2.43 -17.99
CA LEU A 10 -14.63 1.20 -18.74
C LEU A 10 -13.55 0.12 -18.55
N ARG A 11 -12.27 0.54 -18.49
CA ARG A 11 -11.14 -0.36 -18.23
C ARG A 11 -11.14 -0.87 -16.78
N ALA A 12 -11.51 -0.02 -15.82
CA ALA A 12 -11.72 -0.42 -14.42
C ALA A 12 -12.85 -1.44 -14.26
N ARG A 13 -14.01 -1.23 -14.94
CA ARG A 13 -15.13 -2.17 -14.90
C ARG A 13 -14.78 -3.55 -15.46
N TRP A 14 -14.01 -3.62 -16.54
CA TRP A 14 -13.55 -4.89 -17.11
C TRP A 14 -12.56 -5.63 -16.21
N VAL A 15 -11.66 -4.92 -15.54
CA VAL A 15 -10.69 -5.52 -14.62
C VAL A 15 -11.40 -6.01 -13.36
N LEU A 16 -12.26 -5.18 -12.76
CA LEU A 16 -13.06 -5.56 -11.58
C LEU A 16 -14.00 -6.74 -11.85
N ALA A 17 -14.48 -6.91 -13.09
CA ALA A 17 -15.29 -8.07 -13.48
C ALA A 17 -14.47 -9.36 -13.68
N ARG A 18 -13.17 -9.25 -13.99
CA ARG A 18 -12.24 -10.38 -14.17
C ARG A 18 -11.50 -10.76 -12.89
N THR A 19 -11.37 -9.82 -11.95
CA THR A 19 -10.80 -10.08 -10.63
C THR A 19 -11.92 -10.50 -9.69
N ASP A 20 -11.79 -11.66 -9.03
CA ASP A 20 -12.72 -12.06 -7.98
C ASP A 20 -12.50 -11.24 -6.70
N MET A 21 -12.87 -9.96 -6.74
CA MET A 21 -12.81 -9.05 -5.60
C MET A 21 -13.79 -9.45 -4.49
N ARG A 22 -14.75 -10.34 -4.77
CA ARG A 22 -15.68 -10.87 -3.77
C ARG A 22 -14.94 -11.69 -2.71
N ARG A 23 -13.85 -12.37 -3.10
CA ARG A 23 -12.97 -13.06 -2.14
C ARG A 23 -12.37 -12.10 -1.13
N ILE A 24 -11.98 -10.90 -1.55
CA ILE A 24 -11.42 -9.87 -0.66
C ILE A 24 -12.48 -9.31 0.27
N ASP A 25 -13.72 -9.19 -0.21
CA ASP A 25 -14.82 -8.64 0.58
C ASP A 25 -15.13 -9.50 1.82
N GLY A 26 -14.89 -10.82 1.74
CA GLY A 26 -15.04 -11.77 2.84
C GLY A 26 -13.79 -12.00 3.71
N MET A 27 -12.64 -11.41 3.38
CA MET A 27 -11.42 -11.56 4.17
C MET A 27 -11.49 -10.78 5.49
N SER A 28 -10.85 -11.30 6.52
CA SER A 28 -10.45 -10.53 7.70
C SER A 28 -9.34 -9.52 7.36
N GLY A 29 -9.05 -8.58 8.27
CA GLY A 29 -7.93 -7.65 8.11
C GLY A 29 -6.58 -8.37 7.95
N VAL A 30 -6.34 -9.39 8.77
CA VAL A 30 -5.09 -10.17 8.75
C VAL A 30 -4.93 -10.98 7.46
N GLU A 31 -6.02 -11.57 6.95
CA GLU A 31 -5.98 -12.25 5.65
C GLU A 31 -5.70 -11.28 4.50
N PHE A 32 -6.26 -10.07 4.59
CA PHE A 32 -5.98 -9.02 3.62
C PHE A 32 -4.52 -8.55 3.66
N GLU A 33 -3.95 -8.36 4.85
CA GLU A 33 -2.52 -8.05 5.02
C GLU A 33 -1.63 -9.14 4.41
N ARG A 34 -1.95 -10.42 4.65
CA ARG A 34 -1.22 -11.56 4.04
C ARG A 34 -1.30 -11.55 2.52
N LEU A 35 -2.49 -11.33 1.96
CA LEU A 35 -2.69 -11.23 0.51
C LEU A 35 -1.81 -10.13 -0.10
N VAL A 36 -1.77 -8.95 0.53
CA VAL A 36 -0.95 -7.84 0.05
C VAL A 36 0.55 -8.17 0.16
N ALA A 37 0.98 -8.80 1.25
CA ALA A 37 2.36 -9.25 1.41
C ALA A 37 2.78 -10.24 0.30
N ASP A 38 1.91 -11.19 -0.05
CA ASP A 38 2.16 -12.15 -1.13
C ASP A 38 2.22 -11.45 -2.50
N LEU A 39 1.33 -10.49 -2.76
CA LEU A 39 1.41 -9.65 -3.96
C LEU A 39 2.72 -8.88 -4.06
N MET A 40 3.23 -8.35 -2.94
CA MET A 40 4.52 -7.66 -2.90
C MET A 40 5.66 -8.60 -3.25
N ARG A 41 5.69 -9.80 -2.66
CA ARG A 41 6.70 -10.84 -2.97
C ARG A 41 6.68 -11.21 -4.45
N ASP A 42 5.49 -11.46 -4.99
CA ASP A 42 5.29 -11.80 -6.41
C ASP A 42 5.68 -10.65 -7.35
N SER A 43 5.73 -9.43 -6.84
CA SER A 43 6.14 -8.22 -7.58
C SER A 43 7.62 -7.87 -7.39
N GLY A 44 8.41 -8.75 -6.78
CA GLY A 44 9.85 -8.58 -6.60
C GLY A 44 10.27 -7.74 -5.40
N TYR A 45 9.35 -7.41 -4.48
CA TYR A 45 9.73 -6.80 -3.21
C TYR A 45 10.48 -7.83 -2.36
N ARG A 46 11.49 -7.36 -1.63
CA ARG A 46 12.33 -8.17 -0.76
C ARG A 46 12.02 -7.88 0.70
N ARG A 47 12.46 -8.77 1.61
CA ARG A 47 12.32 -8.60 3.07
C ARG A 47 10.88 -8.30 3.54
N VAL A 48 9.89 -8.83 2.83
CA VAL A 48 8.47 -8.59 3.11
C VAL A 48 8.07 -9.25 4.43
N THR A 49 7.79 -8.44 5.43
CA THR A 49 7.51 -8.84 6.81
C THR A 49 6.18 -8.27 7.28
N LEU A 50 5.30 -9.12 7.79
CA LEU A 50 4.09 -8.71 8.51
C LEU A 50 4.50 -8.26 9.91
N VAL A 51 4.10 -7.05 10.28
CA VAL A 51 4.50 -6.42 11.55
C VAL A 51 3.44 -6.65 12.63
N GLY A 52 2.16 -6.75 12.24
CA GLY A 52 1.05 -6.92 13.17
C GLY A 52 0.74 -5.64 13.97
N ARG A 53 -0.31 -5.69 14.78
CA ARG A 53 -0.88 -4.50 15.46
C ARG A 53 -0.01 -3.89 16.58
N ALA A 54 1.10 -4.52 16.97
CA ALA A 54 1.85 -4.12 18.14
C ALA A 54 2.91 -3.04 17.80
N GLY A 55 2.68 -1.81 18.27
CA GLY A 55 3.74 -0.81 18.47
C GLY A 55 4.06 0.12 17.31
N ASP A 56 3.77 -0.26 16.06
CA ASP A 56 4.26 0.49 14.88
C ASP A 56 3.27 1.51 14.30
N GLY A 57 2.23 1.88 15.06
CA GLY A 57 1.35 3.03 14.78
C GLY A 57 0.43 2.92 13.57
N GLY A 58 0.40 1.76 12.88
CA GLY A 58 -0.38 1.55 11.65
C GLY A 58 0.42 0.97 10.48
N VAL A 59 1.68 0.56 10.66
CA VAL A 59 2.38 -0.22 9.64
C VAL A 59 2.01 -1.70 9.78
N ASP A 60 1.35 -2.26 8.77
CA ASP A 60 1.02 -3.69 8.75
C ASP A 60 2.10 -4.52 8.07
N ILE A 61 2.78 -3.95 7.07
CA ILE A 61 3.83 -4.62 6.29
C ILE A 61 5.03 -3.69 6.13
N ARG A 62 6.22 -4.24 6.34
CA ARG A 62 7.49 -3.64 5.93
C ARG A 62 8.09 -4.44 4.79
N ALA A 63 8.67 -3.75 3.83
CA ALA A 63 9.34 -4.37 2.70
C ALA A 63 10.47 -3.50 2.16
N GLU A 64 11.27 -4.09 1.29
CA GLU A 64 12.23 -3.41 0.45
C GLU A 64 11.73 -3.48 -1.00
N THR A 65 11.65 -2.35 -1.67
CA THR A 65 11.29 -2.30 -3.09
C THR A 65 12.35 -2.98 -3.97
N PRO A 66 12.02 -3.37 -5.21
CA PRO A 66 13.01 -3.96 -6.13
C PRO A 66 14.27 -3.10 -6.33
N ASP A 67 14.13 -1.78 -6.27
CA ASP A 67 15.23 -0.81 -6.38
C ASP A 67 15.95 -0.49 -5.04
N GLY A 68 15.61 -1.20 -3.96
CA GLY A 68 16.34 -1.19 -2.69
C GLY A 68 15.85 -0.18 -1.65
N ARG A 69 14.74 0.52 -1.90
CA ARG A 69 14.17 1.52 -0.99
C ARG A 69 13.31 0.88 0.10
N PRO A 70 13.35 1.39 1.34
CA PRO A 70 12.43 0.96 2.39
C PRO A 70 10.99 1.31 2.02
N CYS A 71 10.06 0.42 2.33
CA CYS A 71 8.63 0.63 2.14
C CYS A 71 7.86 0.21 3.39
N ALA A 72 6.95 1.08 3.83
CA ALA A 72 6.00 0.84 4.91
C ALA A 72 4.59 0.84 4.31
N VAL A 73 3.81 -0.18 4.64
CA VAL A 73 2.48 -0.40 4.06
C VAL A 73 1.44 -0.51 5.15
N GLN A 74 0.37 0.29 5.01
CA GLN A 74 -0.88 0.12 5.76
C GLN A 74 -1.90 -0.54 4.83
N CYS A 75 -2.55 -1.57 5.33
CA CYS A 75 -3.65 -2.28 4.70
C CYS A 75 -4.95 -1.99 5.46
N LYS A 76 -6.00 -1.55 4.77
CA LYS A 76 -7.35 -1.47 5.34
C LYS A 76 -8.36 -2.23 4.49
N ARG A 77 -8.87 -3.30 5.09
CA ARG A 77 -10.11 -3.94 4.68
C ARG A 77 -11.25 -3.36 5.52
N LEU A 78 -11.92 -2.33 4.99
CA LEU A 78 -13.14 -1.73 5.57
C LEU A 78 -14.31 -1.93 4.61
N SER A 79 -15.55 -2.00 5.11
CA SER A 79 -16.76 -2.09 4.27
C SER A 79 -17.10 -0.74 3.61
N ARG A 80 -16.45 0.32 4.08
CA ARG A 80 -16.55 1.69 3.59
C ARG A 80 -15.19 2.19 3.11
N ALA A 81 -15.21 3.28 2.35
CA ALA A 81 -14.01 3.98 1.97
C ALA A 81 -13.23 4.52 3.19
N VAL A 82 -11.91 4.55 3.06
CA VAL A 82 -10.97 5.11 4.04
C VAL A 82 -11.19 6.61 4.19
N GLN A 83 -11.10 7.10 5.43
CA GLN A 83 -11.41 8.49 5.78
C GLN A 83 -10.13 9.33 5.91
N PRO A 84 -10.24 10.68 5.84
CA PRO A 84 -9.08 11.58 5.92
C PRO A 84 -8.20 11.36 7.16
N ASN A 85 -8.83 11.08 8.32
CA ASN A 85 -8.12 10.83 9.57
C ASN A 85 -7.18 9.64 9.49
N ASP A 86 -7.59 8.58 8.78
CA ASP A 86 -6.77 7.37 8.63
C ASP A 86 -5.50 7.67 7.82
N VAL A 87 -5.63 8.47 6.75
CA VAL A 87 -4.50 8.87 5.90
C VAL A 87 -3.54 9.77 6.66
N ARG A 88 -4.05 10.77 7.38
CA ARG A 88 -3.22 11.66 8.21
C ARG A 88 -2.46 10.90 9.30
N ALA A 89 -3.12 9.94 9.96
CA ALA A 89 -2.47 9.11 10.97
C ALA A 89 -1.27 8.38 10.37
N PHE A 90 -1.46 7.75 9.21
CA PHE A 90 -0.37 7.04 8.54
C PHE A 90 0.75 7.96 8.05
N LEU A 91 0.43 9.15 7.53
CA LEU A 91 1.44 10.18 7.24
C LEU A 91 2.26 10.56 8.48
N GLY A 92 1.61 10.70 9.63
CA GLY A 92 2.29 10.97 10.91
C GLY A 92 3.25 9.86 11.31
N VAL A 93 2.90 8.60 11.05
CA VAL A 93 3.80 7.46 11.28
C VAL A 93 5.00 7.49 10.34
N LEU A 94 4.79 7.80 9.06
CA LEU A 94 5.84 7.95 8.06
C LEU A 94 6.82 9.09 8.39
N SER A 95 6.32 10.20 8.93
CA SER A 95 7.18 11.35 9.29
C SER A 95 7.95 11.16 10.60
N THR A 96 7.46 10.32 11.51
CA THR A 96 8.04 10.14 12.86
C THR A 96 8.89 8.87 12.97
N SER A 97 8.25 7.70 12.97
CA SER A 97 8.91 6.41 13.22
C SER A 97 9.46 5.74 11.96
N HIS A 98 8.99 6.16 10.78
CA HIS A 98 9.37 5.58 9.49
C HIS A 98 9.94 6.62 8.52
N HIS A 99 10.68 7.61 9.04
CA HIS A 99 11.31 8.64 8.21
C HIS A 99 12.21 8.00 7.12
N GLY A 100 11.98 8.41 5.87
CA GLY A 100 12.68 7.88 4.69
C GLY A 100 12.07 6.61 4.08
N TYR A 101 11.00 6.05 4.66
CA TYR A 101 10.24 4.96 4.04
C TYR A 101 9.29 5.50 2.97
N LEU A 102 9.15 4.77 1.87
CA LEU A 102 8.04 4.95 0.94
C LEU A 102 6.75 4.46 1.60
N GLY A 103 5.77 5.35 1.72
CA GLY A 103 4.45 5.01 2.21
C GLY A 103 3.56 4.41 1.13
N VAL A 104 2.91 3.30 1.43
CA VAL A 104 1.84 2.72 0.59
C VAL A 104 0.62 2.45 1.46
N PHE A 105 -0.56 2.95 1.05
CA PHE A 105 -1.82 2.66 1.73
C PHE A 105 -2.73 1.87 0.79
N VAL A 106 -2.98 0.61 1.13
CA VAL A 106 -3.85 -0.29 0.38
C VAL A 106 -5.24 -0.36 1.01
N ALA A 107 -6.28 -0.05 0.24
CA ALA A 107 -7.67 -0.06 0.71
C ALA A 107 -8.58 -0.91 -0.18
N ALA A 108 -9.14 -1.98 0.37
CA ALA A 108 -10.02 -2.92 -0.36
C ALA A 108 -11.28 -2.26 -0.96
N ASN A 109 -11.77 -1.20 -0.30
CA ASN A 109 -12.94 -0.42 -0.75
C ASN A 109 -12.59 1.05 -1.03
N GLY A 110 -11.32 1.33 -1.31
CA GLY A 110 -10.83 2.63 -1.75
C GLY A 110 -10.86 3.73 -0.68
N PHE A 111 -10.75 4.96 -1.16
CA PHE A 111 -10.57 6.17 -0.36
C PHE A 111 -11.69 7.17 -0.66
N THR A 112 -12.09 7.95 0.34
CA THR A 112 -12.90 9.14 0.07
C THR A 112 -12.08 10.17 -0.71
N GLU A 113 -12.74 11.06 -1.44
CA GLU A 113 -12.05 12.14 -2.17
C GLU A 113 -11.20 13.00 -1.23
N ARG A 114 -11.72 13.31 -0.04
CA ARG A 114 -10.97 14.04 0.98
C ARG A 114 -9.73 13.26 1.41
N ALA A 115 -9.84 11.96 1.67
CA ALA A 115 -8.69 11.13 2.04
C ALA A 115 -7.63 11.08 0.94
N ALA A 116 -8.05 11.02 -0.33
CA ALA A 116 -7.12 11.09 -1.46
C ALA A 116 -6.37 12.43 -1.52
N ARG A 117 -7.03 13.55 -1.18
CA ARG A 117 -6.37 14.86 -1.09
C ARG A 117 -5.38 14.95 0.06
N GLU A 118 -5.67 14.33 1.21
CA GLU A 118 -4.73 14.31 2.35
C GLU A 118 -3.43 13.59 2.02
N ALA A 119 -3.48 12.54 1.20
CA ALA A 119 -2.28 11.79 0.85
C ALA A 119 -1.28 12.65 0.06
N ALA A 120 -1.78 13.57 -0.79
CA ALA A 120 -0.98 14.40 -1.68
C ALA A 120 0.15 13.58 -2.35
N ASP A 121 1.41 14.02 -2.23
CA ASP A 121 2.60 13.30 -2.69
C ASP A 121 3.32 12.52 -1.56
N GLY A 122 2.72 12.48 -0.36
CA GLY A 122 3.33 11.88 0.83
C GLY A 122 3.27 10.35 0.88
N MET A 123 2.40 9.72 0.06
CA MET A 123 2.30 8.26 -0.06
C MET A 123 1.60 7.81 -1.35
N THR A 124 1.75 6.54 -1.72
CA THR A 124 0.96 5.91 -2.78
C THR A 124 -0.34 5.34 -2.23
N LEU A 125 -1.47 5.71 -2.84
CA LEU A 125 -2.76 5.10 -2.55
C LEU A 125 -3.08 3.98 -3.54
N VAL A 126 -3.39 2.79 -3.01
CA VAL A 126 -3.83 1.63 -3.79
C VAL A 126 -5.30 1.39 -3.48
N ASP A 127 -6.16 1.97 -4.32
CA ASP A 127 -7.60 1.78 -4.22
C ASP A 127 -8.05 0.39 -4.74
N ARG A 128 -9.36 0.13 -4.66
CA ARG A 128 -9.95 -1.13 -5.13
C ARG A 128 -9.63 -1.45 -6.59
N THR A 129 -9.57 -0.44 -7.46
CA THR A 129 -9.28 -0.64 -8.89
C THR A 129 -7.80 -0.95 -9.11
N ALA A 130 -6.91 -0.19 -8.46
CA ALA A 130 -5.48 -0.42 -8.50
C ALA A 130 -5.11 -1.80 -7.94
N LEU A 131 -5.75 -2.20 -6.84
CA LEU A 131 -5.60 -3.54 -6.27
C LEU A 131 -6.07 -4.64 -7.24
N ALA A 132 -7.22 -4.45 -7.89
CA ALA A 132 -7.73 -5.39 -8.88
C ALA A 132 -6.80 -5.55 -10.09
N LEU A 133 -6.17 -4.45 -10.53
CA LEU A 133 -5.13 -4.45 -11.55
C LEU A 133 -3.88 -5.21 -11.08
N TRP A 134 -3.46 -5.00 -9.84
CA TRP A 134 -2.31 -5.68 -9.27
C TRP A 134 -2.53 -7.20 -9.21
N LEU A 135 -3.70 -7.64 -8.76
CA LEU A 135 -4.08 -9.04 -8.71
C LEU A 135 -4.10 -9.71 -10.09
N THR A 136 -4.59 -9.01 -11.12
CA THR A 136 -4.73 -9.59 -12.47
C THR A 136 -3.47 -9.57 -13.28
N ARG A 137 -2.68 -8.50 -13.17
CA ARG A 137 -1.51 -8.27 -14.03
C ARG A 137 -0.18 -8.49 -13.32
N ARG A 138 -0.21 -8.79 -12.01
CA ARG A 138 0.98 -8.84 -11.14
C ARG A 138 1.86 -7.58 -11.27
N GLN A 139 1.23 -6.45 -11.63
CA GLN A 139 1.90 -5.18 -11.79
C GLN A 139 1.68 -4.36 -10.50
N PRO A 140 2.74 -4.10 -9.71
CA PRO A 140 2.60 -3.30 -8.50
C PRO A 140 2.19 -1.86 -8.85
N PRO A 141 1.58 -1.14 -7.89
CA PRO A 141 1.27 0.27 -8.06
C PRO A 141 2.55 1.06 -8.37
N GLN A 142 2.41 2.13 -9.14
CA GLN A 142 3.52 3.05 -9.39
C GLN A 142 3.89 3.75 -8.08
N LEU A 143 5.08 3.47 -7.59
CA LEU A 143 5.67 4.20 -6.46
C LEU A 143 6.22 5.54 -6.95
N PRO A 144 6.34 6.56 -6.09
CA PRO A 144 6.99 7.81 -6.45
C PRO A 144 8.41 7.52 -6.94
N ALA A 145 8.84 8.22 -7.98
CA ALA A 145 10.25 8.25 -8.34
C ALA A 145 11.01 8.83 -7.14
N GLY A 146 12.03 8.13 -6.65
CA GLY A 146 12.82 8.59 -5.52
C GLY A 146 14.27 8.23 -5.74
N ASP A 147 15.17 9.12 -5.34
CA ASP A 147 16.60 8.90 -5.45
C ASP A 147 17.03 7.74 -4.54
N ARG A 148 17.83 6.82 -5.08
CA ARG A 148 18.34 5.62 -4.37
C ARG A 148 19.20 5.96 -3.13
N ALA A 149 19.59 7.23 -2.95
CA ALA A 149 20.56 7.66 -1.97
C ALA A 149 20.07 7.57 -0.50
N ASP A 150 18.77 7.75 -0.24
CA ASP A 150 18.22 7.81 1.13
C ASP A 150 17.84 6.45 1.74
N ALA A 151 18.06 5.35 1.00
CA ALA A 151 17.60 4.01 1.38
C ALA A 151 18.53 3.25 2.36
N ARG A 152 19.68 3.79 2.77
CA ARG A 152 20.69 3.04 3.56
C ARG A 152 20.55 3.12 5.10
N PRO A 153 20.08 4.23 5.72
CA PRO A 153 20.04 4.36 7.17
C PRO A 153 19.09 3.37 7.88
N TRP A 154 17.96 2.99 7.26
CA TRP A 154 16.95 2.14 7.91
C TRP A 154 17.41 0.68 8.10
N LEU A 155 18.23 0.13 7.19
CA LEU A 155 18.75 -1.24 7.28
C LEU A 155 19.53 -1.46 8.59
N SER A 156 20.30 -0.46 9.00
CA SER A 156 21.05 -0.51 10.27
C SER A 156 20.15 -0.51 11.50
N ARG A 157 19.01 0.19 11.45
CA ARG A 157 17.98 0.17 12.52
C ARG A 157 17.21 -1.16 12.53
N TRP A 158 16.88 -1.70 11.35
CA TRP A 158 16.20 -2.99 11.22
C TRP A 158 17.04 -4.14 11.80
N TRP A 159 18.34 -4.21 11.48
CA TRP A 159 19.25 -5.22 12.02
C TRP A 159 19.39 -5.16 13.55
N ARG A 160 19.27 -3.98 14.15
CA ARG A 160 19.31 -3.79 15.61
C ARG A 160 17.99 -4.17 16.30
N ALA A 161 16.86 -4.07 15.62
CA ALA A 161 15.55 -4.28 16.22
C ALA A 161 15.00 -5.72 16.08
N HIS A 162 15.53 -6.55 15.15
CA HIS A 162 14.93 -7.85 14.79
C HIS A 162 15.92 -9.03 14.76
N ARG A 163 17.13 -8.88 15.31
CA ARG A 163 17.98 -10.01 15.72
C ARG A 163 18.21 -9.96 17.23
N GLY A 164 17.31 -10.63 17.94
CA GLY A 164 17.38 -11.01 19.35
C GLY A 164 16.51 -12.24 19.50
#